data_AF-A0A2G1LUT4-F1
#
_entry.id   AF-A0A2G1LUT4-F1
#
_cell.length_a   1.000
_cell.length_b   1.000
_cell.length_c   1.000
_cell.angle_alpha   90.00
_cell.angle_beta   90.00
_cell.angle_gamma   90.00
#
_symmetry.space_group_name_H-M   'P 1'
#
loop_
_entity.id
_entity.type
_entity.pdbx_description
1 polymer ?
#
loop_
_entity_poly.entity_id
_entity_poly.type
_entity_poly.pdbx_seq_one_letter_code
_entity_poly.pdbx_strand_id
1 'polypeptide(L)'
;MSDTDCLPTIDQALEQDGYARLAGADLLRQLDISAADWAPFARSWNDLGPDLFMADGGRYRRRRHATFHCAAGQFSRQPHQPHYQSRDYNPLNGDVQRWF
;
A
#
# COMPACT_ATOMS: atom_id res chain seq x y z
N MET A 1 -16.74 10.39 -30.03
CA MET A 1 -16.65 10.71 -28.58
C MET A 1 -15.67 9.71 -28.01
N SER A 2 -14.45 10.16 -27.73
CA SER A 2 -13.39 9.29 -27.19
C SER A 2 -13.57 9.27 -25.68
N ASP A 3 -13.76 8.09 -25.09
CA ASP A 3 -13.90 7.86 -23.64
C ASP A 3 -12.63 8.18 -22.81
N THR A 4 -11.81 9.12 -23.28
CA THR A 4 -10.58 9.58 -22.65
C THR A 4 -10.79 10.92 -21.92
N ASP A 5 -11.92 11.59 -22.15
CA ASP A 5 -12.31 12.78 -21.42
C ASP A 5 -13.02 12.38 -20.11
N CYS A 6 -12.61 13.00 -19.01
CA CYS A 6 -13.23 12.93 -17.68
C CYS A 6 -12.78 11.79 -16.75
N LEU A 7 -11.48 11.47 -16.69
CA LEU A 7 -10.96 11.15 -15.36
C LEU A 7 -10.82 12.50 -14.65
N PRO A 8 -11.58 12.82 -13.59
CA PRO A 8 -11.20 13.90 -12.70
C PRO A 8 -9.72 13.73 -12.38
N THR A 9 -8.98 14.84 -12.39
CA THR A 9 -7.60 14.80 -11.88
C THR A 9 -7.64 14.12 -10.52
N ILE A 10 -6.68 13.25 -10.21
CA ILE A 10 -6.68 12.43 -8.98
C ILE A 10 -7.05 13.30 -7.76
N ASP A 11 -6.54 14.53 -7.73
CA ASP A 11 -6.83 15.56 -6.73
C ASP A 11 -8.33 15.85 -6.59
N GLN A 12 -9.05 16.10 -7.68
CA GLN A 12 -10.50 16.37 -7.65
C GLN A 12 -11.30 15.18 -7.13
N ALA A 13 -10.98 13.96 -7.54
CA ALA A 13 -11.66 12.76 -7.06
C ALA A 13 -11.41 12.55 -5.55
N LEU A 14 -10.19 12.80 -5.09
CA LEU A 14 -9.86 12.73 -3.68
C LEU A 14 -10.60 13.80 -2.87
N GLU A 15 -10.72 15.03 -3.39
CA GLU A 15 -11.46 16.12 -2.74
C GLU A 15 -12.96 15.84 -2.63
N GLN A 16 -13.57 15.30 -3.69
CA GLN A 16 -15.01 15.10 -3.77
C GLN A 16 -15.48 13.80 -3.10
N ASP A 17 -14.78 12.70 -3.37
CA ASP A 17 -15.22 11.35 -3.01
C ASP A 17 -14.39 10.73 -1.88
N GLY A 18 -13.23 11.31 -1.54
CA GLY A 18 -12.29 10.75 -0.58
C GLY A 18 -11.50 9.54 -1.11
N TYR A 19 -11.65 9.20 -2.40
CA TYR A 19 -10.90 8.16 -3.09
C TYR A 19 -10.83 8.41 -4.60
N ALA A 20 -9.84 7.83 -5.28
CA ALA A 20 -9.74 7.82 -6.73
C ALA A 20 -9.53 6.40 -7.25
N ARG A 21 -10.11 6.05 -8.40
CA ARG A 21 -9.89 4.76 -9.07
C ARG A 21 -8.98 4.95 -10.27
N LEU A 22 -7.94 4.13 -10.33
CA LEU A 22 -6.96 4.12 -11.43
C LEU A 22 -6.91 2.74 -12.04
N ALA A 23 -6.97 2.65 -13.37
CA ALA A 23 -6.73 1.39 -14.06
C ALA A 23 -5.24 1.01 -13.93
N GLY A 24 -4.96 -0.28 -13.67
CA GLY A 24 -3.58 -0.73 -13.42
C GLY A 24 -2.62 -0.41 -14.56
N ALA A 25 -3.06 -0.55 -15.82
CA ALA A 25 -2.25 -0.20 -16.99
C ALA A 25 -1.93 1.30 -17.06
N ASP A 26 -2.85 2.16 -16.64
CA ASP A 26 -2.64 3.62 -16.63
C ASP A 26 -1.65 4.03 -15.55
N LEU A 27 -1.78 3.44 -14.35
CA LEU A 27 -0.86 3.67 -13.25
C LEU A 27 0.57 3.27 -13.62
N LEU A 28 0.77 2.07 -14.16
CA LEU A 28 2.11 1.61 -14.56
C LEU A 28 2.73 2.50 -15.63
N ARG A 29 1.93 2.98 -16.59
CA ARG A 29 2.39 3.93 -17.62
C ARG A 29 2.77 5.29 -17.03
N GLN A 30 1.96 5.84 -16.12
CA GLN A 30 2.24 7.13 -15.48
C GLN A 30 3.50 7.09 -14.61
N LEU A 31 3.78 5.95 -13.98
CA LEU A 31 4.98 5.73 -13.17
C LEU A 31 6.21 5.27 -13.98
N ASP A 32 6.07 5.14 -15.30
CA ASP A 32 7.12 4.61 -16.20
C ASP A 32 7.65 3.23 -15.75
N ILE A 33 6.75 2.36 -15.28
CA ILE A 33 7.08 1.00 -14.84
C ILE A 33 6.77 0.02 -15.97
N SER A 34 7.80 -0.67 -16.45
CA SER A 34 7.62 -1.71 -17.45
C SER A 34 6.98 -2.97 -16.87
N ALA A 35 6.38 -3.81 -17.72
CA ALA A 35 5.89 -5.12 -17.31
C ALA A 35 7.01 -6.02 -16.74
N ALA A 36 8.24 -5.85 -17.24
CA ALA A 36 9.40 -6.60 -16.78
C ALA A 36 9.82 -6.19 -15.36
N ASP A 37 9.73 -4.90 -15.03
CA ASP A 37 10.04 -4.36 -13.69
C ASP A 37 8.94 -4.68 -12.68
N TRP A 38 7.67 -4.69 -13.14
CA TRP A 38 6.53 -5.08 -12.32
C TRP A 38 6.56 -6.57 -11.93
N ALA A 39 7.00 -7.45 -12.83
CA ALA A 39 6.90 -8.89 -12.62
C ALA A 39 7.63 -9.41 -11.35
N PRO A 40 8.88 -9.00 -11.03
CA PRO A 40 9.52 -9.31 -9.76
C PRO A 40 8.73 -8.83 -8.54
N PHE A 41 8.17 -7.62 -8.58
CA PHE A 41 7.36 -7.08 -7.50
C PHE A 41 6.10 -7.93 -7.28
N ALA A 42 5.37 -8.27 -8.35
CA ALA A 42 4.19 -9.14 -8.27
C ALA A 42 4.54 -10.53 -7.71
N ARG A 43 5.67 -11.13 -8.13
CA ARG A 43 6.13 -12.44 -7.62
C ARG A 43 6.44 -12.42 -6.13
N SER A 44 6.82 -11.27 -5.54
CA SER A 44 7.13 -11.18 -4.11
C SER A 44 5.96 -11.54 -3.20
N TRP A 45 4.72 -11.46 -3.70
CA TRP A 45 3.52 -11.89 -2.97
C TRP A 45 3.51 -13.39 -2.62
N ASN A 46 4.23 -14.21 -3.40
CA ASN A 46 4.36 -15.64 -3.15
C ASN A 46 5.27 -15.95 -1.94
N ASP A 47 6.02 -14.96 -1.44
CA ASP A 47 6.99 -15.09 -0.33
C ASP A 47 6.60 -14.23 0.89
N LEU A 48 5.30 -13.93 1.08
CA LEU A 48 4.84 -13.23 2.29
C LEU A 48 4.77 -14.20 3.49
N GLY A 49 5.22 -13.74 4.67
CA GLY A 49 5.11 -14.49 5.93
C GLY A 49 3.70 -14.40 6.54
N PRO A 50 3.29 -15.34 7.41
CA PRO A 50 1.99 -15.30 8.06
C PRO A 50 1.86 -14.08 9.00
N ASP A 51 0.68 -13.46 9.05
CA ASP A 51 0.36 -12.43 10.04
C ASP A 51 -0.07 -13.10 11.37
N LEU A 52 0.79 -13.00 12.39
CA LEU A 52 0.57 -13.61 13.71
C LEU A 52 -0.22 -12.72 14.68
N PHE A 53 -0.64 -11.52 14.27
CA PHE A 53 -1.31 -10.54 15.14
C PHE A 53 -2.81 -10.45 14.87
N MET A 54 -3.41 -11.46 14.24
CA MET A 54 -4.85 -11.50 14.03
C MET A 54 -5.57 -11.96 15.30
N ALA A 55 -6.47 -11.12 15.83
CA ALA A 55 -7.24 -11.43 17.04
C ALA A 55 -8.22 -12.62 16.90
N ASP A 56 -8.58 -13.00 15.67
CA ASP A 56 -9.49 -14.10 15.37
C ASP A 56 -8.79 -15.47 15.26
N GLY A 57 -7.46 -15.53 15.40
CA GLY A 57 -6.69 -16.76 15.23
C GLY A 57 -6.70 -17.33 13.81
N GLY A 58 -7.20 -16.57 12.83
CA GLY A 58 -7.22 -16.98 11.43
C GLY A 58 -5.81 -17.16 10.87
N ARG A 59 -5.68 -17.98 9.81
CA ARG A 59 -4.39 -18.21 9.10
C ARG A 59 -4.39 -17.65 7.67
N TYR A 60 -5.39 -16.84 7.32
CA TYR A 60 -5.64 -16.42 5.94
C TYR A 60 -4.83 -15.19 5.50
N ARG A 61 -4.16 -14.48 6.42
CA ARG A 61 -3.41 -13.26 6.08
C ARG A 61 -1.90 -13.50 6.11
N ARG A 62 -1.23 -13.06 5.03
CA ARG A 62 0.22 -13.01 4.92
C ARG A 62 0.66 -11.59 4.60
N ARG A 63 1.77 -11.13 5.17
CA ARG A 63 2.27 -9.76 4.97
C ARG A 63 3.76 -9.60 5.30
N ARG A 64 4.31 -8.47 4.88
CA ARG A 64 5.61 -7.91 5.28
C ARG A 64 5.44 -6.41 5.52
N HIS A 65 6.32 -5.78 6.30
CA HIS A 65 6.27 -4.34 6.59
C HIS A 65 7.65 -3.69 6.45
N ALA A 66 7.68 -2.49 5.87
CA ALA A 66 8.85 -1.62 5.84
C ALA A 66 8.40 -0.16 5.86
N THR A 67 9.22 0.70 6.45
CA THR A 67 8.99 2.15 6.50
C THR A 67 10.05 2.86 5.66
N PHE A 68 9.62 3.87 4.92
CA PHE A 68 10.48 4.74 4.11
C PHE A 68 10.26 6.18 4.51
N HIS A 69 11.34 6.96 4.54
CA HIS A 69 11.29 8.41 4.64
C HIS A 69 11.39 9.01 3.25
N CYS A 70 10.43 9.87 2.90
CA CYS A 70 10.44 10.64 1.66
C CYS A 70 10.78 12.10 1.98
N ALA A 71 11.87 12.60 1.42
CA ALA A 71 12.24 14.01 1.51
C ALA A 71 12.67 14.51 0.12
N ALA A 72 12.08 15.60 -0.34
CA ALA A 72 12.36 16.21 -1.64
C ALA A 72 12.37 15.20 -2.82
N GLY A 73 11.42 14.26 -2.81
CA GLY A 73 11.29 13.21 -3.85
C GLY A 73 12.28 12.05 -3.72
N GLN A 74 13.14 12.05 -2.71
CA GLN A 74 14.07 10.95 -2.44
C GLN A 74 13.53 10.04 -1.35
N PHE A 75 13.55 8.73 -1.60
CA PHE A 75 13.10 7.71 -0.67
C PHE A 75 14.30 7.00 -0.03
N SER A 76 14.32 6.95 1.29
CA SER A 76 15.30 6.19 2.07
C SER A 76 14.59 5.18 2.96
N ARG A 77 15.05 3.93 2.93
CA ARG A 77 14.50 2.88 3.82
C ARG A 77 14.94 3.17 5.25
N GLN A 78 13.99 3.23 6.17
CA GLN A 78 14.25 3.38 7.59
C GLN A 78 14.66 2.02 8.21
N PRO A 79 15.31 2.01 9.38
CA PRO A 79 15.53 0.77 10.15
C PRO A 79 14.22 -0.02 10.30
N HIS A 80 14.34 -1.34 10.35
CA HIS A 80 13.17 -2.19 10.56
C HIS A 80 12.49 -1.83 11.89
N GLN A 81 11.20 -1.54 11.82
CA GLN A 81 10.43 -1.01 12.94
C GLN A 81 9.01 -1.58 12.89
N PRO A 82 8.31 -1.66 14.04
CA PRO A 82 7.00 -2.26 14.10
C PRO A 82 5.97 -1.36 13.42
N HIS A 83 4.93 -2.00 12.90
CA HIS A 83 3.68 -1.30 12.64
C HIS A 83 2.96 -1.06 13.97
N TYR A 84 2.69 0.20 14.31
CA TYR A 84 1.99 0.59 15.53
C TYR A 84 0.74 1.41 15.18
N GLN A 85 -0.35 1.13 15.88
CA GLN A 85 -1.60 1.90 15.82
C GLN A 85 -2.10 2.07 17.24
N SER A 86 -2.44 3.29 17.67
CA SER A 86 -3.08 3.47 18.97
C SER A 86 -4.49 2.89 18.95
N ARG A 87 -5.04 2.60 20.13
CA ARG A 87 -6.45 2.17 20.26
C ARG A 87 -7.47 3.22 19.85
N ASP A 88 -7.10 4.50 19.84
CA ASP A 88 -7.97 5.57 19.30
C ASP A 88 -8.29 5.35 17.82
N TYR A 89 -7.35 4.75 17.07
CA TYR A 89 -7.50 4.44 15.65
C TYR A 89 -7.84 2.97 15.37
N ASN A 90 -7.41 2.04 16.21
CA ASN A 90 -7.70 0.61 16.06
C ASN A 90 -8.22 0.03 17.39
N PRO A 91 -9.51 0.16 17.70
CA PRO A 91 -10.07 -0.27 18.98
C PRO A 91 -9.91 -1.77 19.27
N LEU A 92 -9.83 -2.59 18.21
CA LEU A 92 -9.76 -4.04 18.27
C LEU A 92 -8.35 -4.55 18.58
N ASN A 93 -7.32 -3.93 18.01
CA ASN A 93 -5.96 -4.47 18.04
C ASN A 93 -4.87 -3.43 18.34
N GLY A 94 -5.23 -2.19 18.70
CA GLY A 94 -4.30 -1.09 18.94
C GLY A 94 -3.39 -1.30 20.15
N ASP A 95 -2.43 -0.40 20.33
CA ASP A 95 -1.41 -0.37 21.39
C ASP A 95 -0.43 -1.56 21.38
N VAL A 96 -0.45 -2.35 20.30
CA VAL A 96 0.50 -3.45 20.08
C VAL A 96 1.49 -3.06 18.99
N GLN A 97 2.78 -3.21 19.28
CA GLN A 97 3.85 -3.13 18.29
C GLN A 97 3.90 -4.43 17.49
N ARG A 98 3.60 -4.37 16.19
CA ARG A 98 3.56 -5.55 15.31
C ARG A 98 4.78 -5.60 14.41
N TRP A 99 5.63 -6.61 14.62
CA TRP A 99 6.84 -6.87 13.84
C TRP A 99 6.54 -7.88 12.73
N PHE A 100 6.84 -7.56 11.48
CA PHE A 100 6.50 -8.36 10.29
C PHE A 100 7.68 -8.57 9.36
#